data_AF-A0A356QZP2-F1
#
_entry.id   AF-A0A356QZP2-F1
#
_cell.length_a   1.000
_cell.length_b   1.000
_cell.length_c   1.000
_cell.angle_alpha   90.00
_cell.angle_beta   90.00
_cell.angle_gamma   90.00
#
_symmetry.space_group_name_H-M   'P 1'
#
loop_
_entity.id
_entity.type
_entity.pdbx_description
1 polymer ?
#
loop_
_entity_poly.entity_id
_entity_poly.type
_entity_poly.pdbx_seq_one_letter_code
_entity_poly.pdbx_strand_id
1 'polypeptide(L)'
;MGPKKVKLVSFFGRPVYASGFTLIELMVTIAIIGLVALFGIPAFGDFVLNNRIRGQTSDFVGQLTYARAEAMRTATRVTVCPGTSSGCSGTQWESGWVVFNDTNANAAVDSGETVIGIGAALDGGNTLRSAAFTTYISFRHDGSSTN
;
A
#
# COMPACT_ATOMS: atom_id res chain seq x y z
N MET A 1 -38.45 70.16 -36.03
CA MET A 1 -38.42 68.79 -35.44
C MET A 1 -38.04 67.82 -36.56
N GLY A 2 -36.74 67.55 -36.72
CA GLY A 2 -36.22 66.75 -37.85
C GLY A 2 -35.99 65.28 -37.44
N PRO A 3 -36.14 64.31 -38.37
CA PRO A 3 -35.95 62.90 -38.04
C PRO A 3 -34.47 62.57 -37.80
N LYS A 4 -34.15 62.04 -36.61
CA LYS A 4 -32.83 61.47 -36.29
C LYS A 4 -32.63 60.17 -37.06
N LYS A 5 -31.64 60.12 -37.95
CA LYS A 5 -31.22 58.88 -38.63
C LYS A 5 -30.53 57.96 -37.62
N VAL A 6 -31.10 56.79 -37.37
CA VAL A 6 -30.47 55.70 -36.61
C VAL A 6 -29.40 55.06 -37.48
N LYS A 7 -28.12 55.14 -37.09
CA LYS A 7 -27.04 54.37 -37.71
C LYS A 7 -27.08 52.94 -37.15
N LEU A 8 -27.42 51.95 -37.98
CA LEU A 8 -27.18 50.54 -37.66
C LEU A 8 -25.65 50.33 -37.64
N VAL A 9 -25.09 50.06 -36.46
CA VAL A 9 -23.72 49.55 -36.34
C VAL A 9 -23.79 48.05 -36.58
N SER A 10 -23.34 47.59 -37.74
CA SER A 10 -23.17 46.16 -38.02
C SER A 10 -21.97 45.64 -37.23
N PHE A 11 -22.22 44.89 -36.16
CA PHE A 11 -21.20 44.08 -35.50
C PHE A 11 -20.85 42.88 -36.40
N PHE A 12 -19.94 43.08 -37.35
CA PHE A 12 -19.25 41.96 -37.97
C PHE A 12 -18.27 41.38 -36.95
N GLY A 13 -18.69 40.36 -36.21
CA GLY A 13 -17.80 39.54 -35.41
C GLY A 13 -16.73 38.93 -36.33
N ARG A 14 -15.45 39.22 -36.06
CA ARG A 14 -14.33 38.61 -36.80
C ARG A 14 -14.33 37.11 -36.49
N PRO A 15 -14.32 36.22 -37.49
CA PRO A 15 -14.17 34.80 -37.23
C PRO A 15 -12.81 34.57 -36.57
N VAL A 16 -12.81 33.95 -35.38
CA VAL A 16 -11.61 33.46 -34.74
C VAL A 16 -11.19 32.22 -35.52
N TYR A 17 -10.15 32.32 -36.34
CA TYR A 17 -9.57 31.16 -37.01
C TYR A 17 -9.03 30.21 -35.94
N ALA A 18 -9.56 29.00 -35.86
CA ALA A 18 -8.95 27.94 -35.08
C ALA A 18 -7.59 27.61 -35.72
N SER A 19 -6.49 27.92 -35.02
CA SER A 19 -5.15 27.51 -35.44
C SER A 19 -5.01 26.00 -35.24
N GLY A 20 -4.85 25.26 -36.34
CA GLY A 20 -4.54 23.83 -36.31
C GLY A 20 -3.04 23.58 -36.16
N PHE A 21 -2.69 22.43 -35.57
CA PHE A 21 -1.31 21.93 -35.53
C PHE A 21 -0.85 21.54 -36.94
N THR A 22 0.43 21.75 -37.24
CA THR A 22 1.01 21.27 -38.50
C THR A 22 1.25 19.77 -38.45
N LEU A 23 1.26 19.11 -39.61
CA LEU A 23 1.55 17.67 -39.69
C LEU A 23 2.92 17.34 -39.09
N ILE A 24 3.93 18.18 -39.36
CA ILE A 24 5.28 17.99 -38.83
C ILE A 24 5.33 18.13 -37.31
N GLU A 25 4.56 19.05 -36.72
CA GLU A 25 4.46 19.21 -35.27
C GLU A 25 3.83 17.98 -34.60
N LEU A 26 2.79 17.40 -35.22
CA LEU A 26 2.22 16.13 -34.76
C LEU A 26 3.25 14.99 -34.83
N MET A 27 4.04 14.91 -35.91
CA MET A 27 5.07 13.88 -36.03
C MET A 27 6.17 14.02 -34.96
N VAL A 28 6.63 15.25 -34.71
CA VAL A 28 7.66 15.50 -33.69
C VAL A 28 7.14 15.23 -32.28
N THR A 29 5.91 15.64 -31.97
CA THR A 29 5.29 15.37 -30.65
C THR A 29 5.14 13.87 -30.39
N ILE A 30 4.65 13.09 -31.36
CA ILE A 30 4.56 11.63 -31.23
C ILE A 30 5.95 11.01 -31.07
N ALA A 31 6.96 11.50 -31.80
CA ALA A 31 8.34 11.01 -31.66
C ALA A 31 8.88 11.25 -30.24
N ILE A 32 8.65 12.44 -29.65
CA ILE A 32 9.05 12.76 -28.28
C ILE A 32 8.28 11.90 -27.27
N ILE A 33 6.96 11.74 -27.44
CA ILE A 33 6.14 10.86 -26.58
C ILE A 33 6.68 9.43 -26.62
N GLY A 34 7.03 8.92 -27.80
CA GLY A 34 7.63 7.60 -27.96
C GLY A 34 8.94 7.44 -27.20
N LEU A 35 9.84 8.43 -27.29
CA LEU A 35 11.10 8.44 -26.54
C LEU A 35 10.85 8.46 -25.03
N VAL A 36 9.94 9.31 -24.54
CA VAL A 36 9.61 9.37 -23.11
C VAL A 36 8.98 8.06 -22.64
N ALA A 37 8.07 7.47 -23.41
CA ALA A 37 7.40 6.22 -23.05
C ALA A 37 8.39 5.05 -22.92
N LEU A 38 9.40 4.99 -23.81
CA LEU A 38 10.46 3.97 -23.79
C LEU A 38 11.22 3.93 -22.45
N PHE A 39 11.51 5.08 -21.86
CA PHE A 39 12.24 5.15 -20.58
C PHE A 39 11.32 5.28 -19.35
N GLY A 40 10.16 5.91 -19.50
CA GLY A 40 9.25 6.22 -18.39
C GLY A 40 8.46 5.03 -17.88
N ILE A 41 8.01 4.14 -18.78
CA ILE A 41 7.22 2.94 -18.40
C ILE A 41 8.01 1.96 -17.53
N PRO A 42 9.25 1.53 -17.86
CA PRO A 42 9.97 0.57 -17.01
C PRO A 42 10.25 1.13 -15.61
N ALA A 43 10.54 2.43 -15.47
CA ALA A 43 10.78 3.06 -14.17
C ALA A 43 9.54 3.07 -13.24
N PHE A 44 8.33 3.03 -13.81
CA PHE A 44 7.10 2.97 -13.03
C PHE A 44 6.92 1.62 -12.32
N GLY A 45 7.41 0.53 -12.91
CA GLY A 45 7.36 -0.81 -12.31
C GLY A 45 8.12 -0.87 -10.98
N ASP A 46 9.36 -0.37 -10.97
CA ASP A 46 10.20 -0.33 -9.77
C ASP A 46 9.60 0.57 -8.68
N PHE A 47 9.02 1.71 -9.08
CA PHE A 47 8.35 2.60 -8.14
C PHE A 47 7.18 1.90 -7.44
N VAL A 48 6.30 1.22 -8.18
CA VAL A 48 5.16 0.48 -7.62
C VAL A 48 5.62 -0.65 -6.71
N LEU A 49 6.64 -1.43 -7.14
CA LEU A 49 7.22 -2.51 -6.33
C LEU A 49 7.76 -1.98 -5.00
N ASN A 50 8.55 -0.91 -5.03
CA ASN A 50 9.16 -0.33 -3.83
C ASN A 50 8.10 0.23 -2.85
N ASN A 51 7.06 0.90 -3.35
CA ASN A 51 5.99 1.40 -2.49
C ASN A 51 5.23 0.26 -1.82
N ARG A 52 4.97 -0.83 -2.57
CA ARG A 52 4.33 -2.02 -2.02
C ARG A 52 5.16 -2.67 -0.91
N ILE A 53 6.45 -2.92 -1.15
CA ILE A 53 7.34 -3.50 -0.12
C ILE A 53 7.37 -2.64 1.14
N ARG A 54 7.43 -1.31 0.99
CA ARG A 54 7.39 -0.38 2.13
C ARG A 54 6.07 -0.46 2.89
N GLY A 55 4.94 -0.49 2.19
CA GLY A 55 3.61 -0.64 2.79
C GLY A 55 3.48 -1.95 3.56
N GLN A 56 3.83 -3.07 2.93
CA GLN A 56 3.81 -4.40 3.54
C GLN A 56 4.72 -4.51 4.76
N THR A 57 5.94 -3.95 4.69
CA THR A 57 6.88 -3.92 5.82
C THR A 57 6.33 -3.06 6.96
N SER A 58 5.77 -1.89 6.65
CA SER A 58 5.19 -0.99 7.64
C SER A 58 4.00 -1.61 8.35
N ASP A 59 3.15 -2.34 7.62
CA ASP A 59 2.02 -3.07 8.20
C ASP A 59 2.51 -4.17 9.16
N PHE A 60 3.45 -5.00 8.69
CA PHE A 60 4.03 -6.07 9.52
C PHE A 60 4.70 -5.54 10.80
N VAL A 61 5.54 -4.51 10.68
CA VAL A 61 6.18 -3.86 11.84
C VAL A 61 5.14 -3.23 12.75
N GLY A 62 4.10 -2.61 12.19
CA GLY A 62 2.96 -2.07 12.92
C GLY A 62 2.30 -3.14 13.80
N GLN A 63 2.06 -4.32 13.26
CA GLN A 63 1.47 -5.46 13.98
C GLN A 63 2.38 -5.96 15.11
N LEU A 64 3.70 -6.01 14.91
CA LEU A 64 4.64 -6.36 15.98
C LEU A 64 4.66 -5.31 17.10
N THR A 65 4.62 -4.03 16.75
CA THR A 65 4.56 -2.95 17.75
C THR A 65 3.24 -2.95 18.51
N TYR A 66 2.13 -3.24 17.84
CA TYR A 66 0.82 -3.41 18.44
C TYR A 66 0.81 -4.60 19.41
N ALA A 67 1.32 -5.76 18.98
CA ALA A 67 1.42 -6.95 19.84
C ALA A 67 2.25 -6.69 21.11
N ARG A 68 3.38 -5.99 20.98
CA ARG A 68 4.19 -5.57 22.14
C ARG A 68 3.41 -4.66 23.08
N ALA A 69 2.75 -3.64 22.54
CA ALA A 69 1.97 -2.70 23.34
C ALA A 69 0.80 -3.39 24.04
N GLU A 70 0.14 -4.33 23.35
CA GLU A 70 -0.96 -5.10 23.93
C GLU A 70 -0.47 -5.98 25.08
N ALA A 71 0.66 -6.68 24.92
CA ALA A 71 1.24 -7.51 25.99
C ALA A 71 1.51 -6.70 27.27
N MET A 72 2.03 -5.48 27.11
CA MET A 72 2.25 -4.55 28.22
C MET A 72 0.93 -4.03 28.81
N ARG A 73 -0.06 -3.74 27.95
CA ARG A 73 -1.37 -3.20 28.36
C ARG A 73 -2.20 -4.21 29.16
N THR A 74 -2.22 -5.46 28.74
CA THR A 74 -3.03 -6.52 29.36
C THR A 74 -2.28 -7.30 30.44
N ALA A 75 -0.97 -7.06 30.59
CA ALA A 75 -0.08 -7.87 31.42
C ALA A 75 -0.10 -9.37 31.09
N THR A 76 -0.47 -9.72 29.86
CA THR A 76 -0.45 -11.10 29.33
C THR A 76 0.61 -11.21 28.25
N ARG A 77 1.05 -12.43 27.95
CA ARG A 77 1.87 -12.66 26.76
C ARG A 77 1.01 -12.53 25.51
N VAL A 78 1.57 -11.94 24.46
CA VAL A 78 0.95 -11.85 23.13
C VAL A 78 1.90 -12.48 22.13
N THR A 79 1.39 -13.38 21.31
CA THR A 79 2.19 -14.11 20.30
C THR A 79 1.73 -13.71 18.90
N VAL A 80 2.73 -13.57 18.02
CA VAL A 80 2.55 -13.37 16.58
C VAL A 80 3.17 -14.56 15.87
N CYS A 81 2.43 -15.19 14.97
CA CYS A 81 2.89 -16.36 14.21
C CYS A 81 2.43 -16.25 12.74
N PRO A 82 3.14 -16.85 11.77
CA PRO A 82 2.65 -16.96 10.41
C PRO A 82 1.38 -17.83 10.40
N GLY A 83 0.41 -17.50 9.56
CA GLY A 83 -0.85 -18.23 9.52
C GLY A 83 -2.02 -17.40 8.99
N THR A 84 -3.23 -17.92 9.15
CA THR A 84 -4.47 -17.28 8.69
C THR A 84 -5.51 -17.30 9.81
N SER A 85 -6.78 -17.00 9.52
CA SER A 85 -7.87 -17.10 10.50
C SER A 85 -8.03 -18.49 11.12
N SER A 86 -7.44 -19.54 10.54
CA SER A 86 -7.37 -20.88 11.12
C SER A 86 -6.31 -21.05 12.22
N GLY A 87 -5.48 -20.03 12.48
CA GLY A 87 -4.41 -20.06 13.47
C GLY A 87 -3.00 -20.13 12.87
N CYS A 88 -2.02 -20.38 13.73
CA CYS A 88 -0.61 -20.47 13.39
C CYS A 88 -0.32 -21.66 12.47
N SER A 89 0.43 -21.43 11.38
CA SER A 89 0.87 -22.50 10.48
C SER A 89 2.13 -22.12 9.70
N GLY A 90 3.00 -23.11 9.53
CA GLY A 90 4.18 -23.00 8.69
C GLY A 90 5.22 -22.00 9.19
N THR A 91 6.00 -21.49 8.23
CA THR A 91 7.12 -20.56 8.46
C THR A 91 7.08 -19.38 7.47
N GLN A 92 5.98 -19.28 6.73
CA GLN A 92 5.83 -18.39 5.60
C GLN A 92 5.04 -17.15 6.01
N TRP A 93 5.76 -16.12 6.43
CA TRP A 93 5.15 -14.88 6.90
C TRP A 93 4.44 -14.10 5.79
N GLU A 94 4.75 -14.35 4.51
CA GLU A 94 3.99 -13.76 3.40
C GLU A 94 2.59 -14.34 3.23
N SER A 95 2.27 -15.50 3.83
CA SER A 95 0.93 -16.06 3.78
C SER A 95 -0.05 -15.37 4.74
N GLY A 96 0.43 -14.42 5.53
CA GLY A 96 -0.30 -13.76 6.60
C GLY A 96 0.22 -14.15 7.97
N TRP A 97 -0.35 -13.55 9.00
CA TRP A 97 0.01 -13.81 10.39
C TRP A 97 -1.18 -13.65 11.31
N VAL A 98 -1.08 -14.24 12.49
CA VAL A 98 -2.09 -14.17 13.55
C VAL A 98 -1.46 -13.55 14.77
N VAL A 99 -2.17 -12.63 15.41
CA VAL A 99 -1.81 -12.01 16.69
C VAL A 99 -2.86 -12.42 17.72
N PHE A 100 -2.45 -12.99 18.83
CA PHE A 100 -3.35 -13.50 19.86
C PHE A 100 -2.73 -13.41 21.26
N ASN A 101 -3.57 -13.40 22.30
CA ASN A 101 -3.06 -13.57 23.66
C ASN A 101 -2.65 -15.03 23.89
N ASP A 102 -1.44 -15.24 24.38
CA ASP A 102 -0.88 -16.58 24.58
C ASP A 102 -0.75 -16.81 26.08
N THR A 103 -1.85 -17.24 26.68
CA THR A 103 -1.99 -17.27 28.14
C THR A 103 -1.24 -18.44 28.77
N ASN A 104 -1.01 -19.50 28.00
CA ASN A 104 -0.32 -20.71 28.44
C ASN A 104 1.13 -20.81 27.93
N ALA A 105 1.58 -19.85 27.13
CA ALA A 105 2.92 -19.73 26.56
C ALA A 105 3.33 -20.90 25.65
N ASN A 106 2.39 -21.45 24.88
CA ASN A 106 2.65 -22.57 23.97
C ASN A 106 2.77 -22.16 22.48
N ALA A 107 2.58 -20.88 22.17
CA ALA A 107 2.60 -20.34 20.80
C ALA A 107 1.63 -21.02 19.81
N ALA A 108 0.50 -21.51 20.31
CA ALA A 108 -0.60 -22.05 19.51
C ALA A 108 -1.90 -21.36 19.92
N VAL A 109 -2.79 -21.12 18.94
CA VAL A 109 -4.10 -20.52 19.23
C VAL A 109 -5.00 -21.58 19.83
N ASP A 110 -5.27 -21.49 21.14
CA ASP A 110 -6.09 -22.45 21.87
C ASP A 110 -7.52 -21.97 22.18
N SER A 111 -8.38 -22.91 22.57
CA SER A 111 -9.71 -22.58 23.07
C SER A 111 -9.61 -21.76 24.37
N GLY A 112 -10.17 -20.55 24.36
CA GLY A 112 -10.09 -19.62 25.49
C GLY A 112 -9.09 -18.48 25.27
N GLU A 113 -8.28 -18.56 24.21
CA GLU A 113 -7.43 -17.47 23.76
C GLU A 113 -8.16 -16.59 22.75
N THR A 114 -7.81 -15.31 22.76
CA THR A 114 -8.41 -14.27 21.95
C THR A 114 -7.45 -13.90 20.83
N VAL A 115 -7.90 -14.11 19.59
CA VAL A 115 -7.25 -13.55 18.41
C VAL A 115 -7.55 -12.06 18.36
N ILE A 116 -6.51 -11.24 18.48
CA ILE A 116 -6.61 -9.78 18.52
C ILE A 116 -6.26 -9.12 17.19
N GLY A 117 -5.64 -9.86 16.26
CA GLY A 117 -5.28 -9.36 14.93
C GLY A 117 -5.01 -10.48 13.95
N ILE A 118 -5.35 -10.24 12.68
CA ILE A 118 -5.02 -11.11 11.56
C ILE A 118 -4.42 -10.24 10.45
N GLY A 119 -3.18 -10.53 10.08
CA GLY A 119 -2.49 -9.92 8.97
C GLY A 119 -2.88 -10.57 7.64
N ALA A 120 -2.98 -9.75 6.59
CA ALA A 120 -3.24 -10.24 5.24
C ALA A 120 -1.98 -10.89 4.64
N ALA A 121 -2.19 -11.82 3.72
CA ALA A 121 -1.11 -12.32 2.87
C ALA A 121 -0.52 -11.17 2.03
N LEU A 122 0.79 -11.20 1.82
CA LEU A 122 1.46 -10.23 0.96
C LEU A 122 1.09 -10.47 -0.50
N ASP A 123 0.86 -9.38 -1.23
CA ASP A 123 0.61 -9.40 -2.65
C ASP A 123 1.90 -9.17 -3.46
N GLY A 124 1.82 -9.33 -4.78
CA GLY A 124 2.94 -9.04 -5.69
C GLY A 124 4.08 -10.06 -5.69
N GLY A 125 3.90 -11.23 -5.07
CA GLY A 125 4.91 -12.30 -5.04
C GLY A 125 6.06 -12.04 -4.06
N ASN A 126 5.91 -11.07 -3.16
CA ASN A 126 6.91 -10.77 -2.14
C ASN A 126 6.95 -11.89 -1.08
N THR A 127 8.15 -12.17 -0.58
CA THR A 127 8.38 -13.18 0.47
C THR A 127 8.84 -12.51 1.76
N LEU A 128 8.38 -13.01 2.90
CA LEU A 128 8.82 -12.57 4.22
C LEU A 128 9.31 -13.77 5.02
N ARG A 129 10.58 -13.71 5.45
CA ARG A 129 11.28 -14.79 6.16
C ARG A 129 12.05 -14.20 7.32
N SER A 130 12.10 -14.94 8.43
CA SER A 130 12.92 -14.60 9.58
C SER A 130 13.74 -15.82 9.99
N ALA A 131 15.03 -15.61 10.25
CA ALA A 131 15.90 -16.63 10.83
C ALA A 131 15.83 -16.64 12.37
N ALA A 132 15.43 -15.52 12.97
CA ALA A 132 15.29 -15.41 14.42
C ALA A 132 13.95 -15.99 14.88
N PHE A 133 12.85 -15.63 14.23
CA PHE A 133 11.50 -16.01 14.64
C PHE A 133 10.78 -16.72 13.49
N THR A 134 11.28 -17.91 13.16
CA THR A 134 10.81 -18.67 11.99
C THR A 134 9.33 -19.03 12.09
N THR A 135 8.88 -19.44 13.29
CA THR A 135 7.53 -19.96 13.55
C THR A 135 6.68 -19.04 14.41
N TYR A 136 7.26 -18.20 15.26
CA TYR A 136 6.53 -17.20 16.03
C TYR A 136 7.49 -16.20 16.69
N ILE A 137 6.95 -15.08 17.15
CA ILE A 137 7.55 -14.16 18.10
C ILE A 137 6.52 -13.78 19.16
N SER A 138 6.89 -13.86 20.44
CA SER A 138 6.04 -13.49 21.56
C SER A 138 6.60 -12.29 22.30
N PHE A 139 5.71 -11.45 22.82
CA PHE A 139 6.04 -10.34 23.71
C PHE A 139 5.49 -10.60 25.11
N ARG A 140 6.31 -10.32 26.13
CA ARG A 140 5.92 -10.43 27.54
C ARG A 140 5.38 -9.09 28.06
N HIS A 141 4.81 -9.10 29.27
CA HIS A 141 4.25 -7.91 29.93
C HIS A 141 5.29 -6.79 30.18
N ASP A 142 6.59 -7.10 30.16
CA ASP A 142 7.68 -6.13 30.29
C ASP A 142 8.15 -5.55 28.93
N GLY A 143 7.51 -5.96 27.82
CA GLY A 143 7.83 -5.54 26.46
C GLY A 143 8.99 -6.30 25.81
N SER A 144 9.65 -7.21 26.55
CA SER A 144 10.69 -8.08 26.00
C SER A 144 10.10 -9.09 25.00
N SER A 145 10.88 -9.44 23.99
CA SER A 145 10.51 -10.43 22.98
C SER A 145 11.21 -11.77 23.22
N THR A 146 10.53 -12.86 22.91
CA THR A 146 11.06 -14.23 22.91
C THR A 146 10.50 -14.99 21.71
N ASN A 147 11.23 -15.98 21.25
CA ASN A 147 10.94 -16.84 20.11
C ASN A 147 11.23 -18.30 20.47
#